data_AF-A0A378CNI8-F1
#
_entry.id   AF-A0A378CNI8-F1
#
_cell.length_a   1.000
_cell.length_b   1.000
_cell.length_c   1.000
_cell.angle_alpha   90.00
_cell.angle_beta   90.00
_cell.angle_gamma   90.00
#
_symmetry.space_group_name_H-M   'P 1'
#
loop_
_entity.id
_entity.type
_entity.pdbx_description
1 polymer ?
#
loop_
_entity_poly.entity_id
_entity_poly.type
_entity_poly.pdbx_seq_one_letter_code
_entity_poly.pdbx_strand_id
1 'polypeptide(L)'
;MSVSKRPPGGEIAHLVIDSTGLKVFGEGEWKVKKHGQERRRIWRKLHLAVDSKTHEIICADLSLNNVTDSEAFPGSYPADSQKNQGSIGRRRLRHPALSR
;
A
#
# COMPACT_ATOMS: atom_id res chain seq x y z
N MET A 1 -0.08 -6.50 7.33
CA MET A 1 -0.36 -7.95 7.25
C MET A 1 0.56 -8.45 6.18
N SER A 2 1.56 -9.24 6.55
CA SER A 2 2.67 -9.60 5.67
C SER A 2 2.63 -11.08 5.29
N VAL A 3 2.89 -11.38 4.03
CA VAL A 3 3.07 -12.74 3.51
C VAL A 3 4.37 -12.78 2.72
N SER A 4 5.20 -13.79 2.98
CA SER A 4 6.46 -13.98 2.25
C SER A 4 6.65 -15.43 1.80
N LYS A 5 7.18 -15.63 0.60
CA LYS A 5 7.55 -16.93 0.01
C LYS A 5 9.06 -16.97 -0.19
N ARG A 6 9.67 -18.14 0.03
CA ARG A 6 11.05 -18.40 -0.41
C ARG A 6 11.01 -19.05 -1.79
N PRO A 7 11.75 -18.54 -2.78
CA PRO A 7 11.77 -19.14 -4.11
C PRO A 7 12.50 -20.50 -4.09
N PRO A 8 12.08 -21.46 -4.93
CA PRO A 8 12.80 -22.72 -5.11
C PRO A 8 14.18 -22.44 -5.70
N GLY A 9 15.26 -22.78 -4.99
CA GLY A 9 16.64 -22.53 -5.42
C GLY A 9 17.35 -21.38 -4.71
N GLY A 10 16.69 -20.69 -3.77
CA GLY A 10 17.35 -19.91 -2.70
C GLY A 10 17.89 -18.52 -3.07
N GLU A 11 18.07 -18.19 -4.35
CA GLU A 11 18.70 -16.93 -4.75
C GLU A 11 17.76 -16.02 -5.55
N ILE A 12 17.54 -14.80 -5.03
CA ILE A 12 16.83 -13.72 -5.72
C ILE A 12 17.89 -12.71 -6.16
N ALA A 13 18.19 -12.68 -7.45
CA ALA A 13 19.20 -11.77 -8.00
C ALA A 13 18.70 -10.32 -8.09
N HIS A 14 17.41 -10.14 -8.42
CA HIS A 14 16.82 -8.83 -8.68
C HIS A 14 15.39 -8.77 -8.15
N LEU A 15 15.12 -7.83 -7.25
CA LEU A 15 13.82 -7.61 -6.63
C LEU A 15 13.24 -6.29 -7.12
N VAL A 16 12.03 -6.33 -7.65
CA VAL A 16 11.25 -5.14 -7.98
C VAL A 16 10.26 -4.90 -6.84
N ILE A 17 10.24 -3.67 -6.32
CA ILE A 17 9.37 -3.27 -5.23
C ILE A 17 8.53 -2.08 -5.69
N ASP A 18 7.23 -2.16 -5.46
CA ASP A 18 6.29 -1.07 -5.70
C ASP A 18 5.17 -1.09 -4.65
N SER A 19 4.60 0.08 -4.37
CA SER A 19 3.41 0.21 -3.53
C SER A 19 2.22 0.81 -4.27
N THR A 20 1.07 0.18 -4.07
CA THR A 20 -0.20 0.64 -4.63
C THR A 20 -1.22 0.97 -3.54
N GLY A 21 -2.09 1.93 -3.82
CA GLY A 21 -3.18 2.31 -2.94
C GLY A 21 -4.38 1.37 -3.07
N LEU A 22 -4.71 0.66 -1.99
CA LEU A 22 -5.90 -0.17 -1.91
C LEU A 22 -7.03 0.55 -1.16
N LYS A 23 -8.19 0.69 -1.80
CA LYS A 23 -9.39 1.21 -1.14
C LYS A 23 -10.15 0.08 -0.47
N VAL A 24 -10.12 0.06 0.85
CA VAL A 24 -10.92 -0.86 1.65
C VAL A 24 -12.33 -0.29 1.73
N PHE A 25 -13.23 -0.89 0.95
CA PHE A 25 -14.65 -0.62 1.05
C PHE A 25 -15.14 -1.23 2.36
N GLY A 26 -15.67 -0.37 3.23
CA GLY A 26 -16.35 -0.80 4.44
C GLY A 26 -17.71 -1.38 4.08
N GLU A 27 -18.73 -0.92 4.77
CA GLU A 27 -20.07 -1.51 4.70
C GLU A 27 -20.70 -1.37 3.32
N GLY A 28 -21.37 -2.45 2.89
CA GLY A 28 -22.14 -2.46 1.65
C GLY A 28 -23.30 -1.48 1.69
N GLU A 29 -23.74 -1.02 0.52
CA GLU A 29 -24.73 0.05 0.39
C GLU A 29 -26.05 -0.28 1.09
N TRP A 30 -26.46 -1.55 1.07
CA TRP A 30 -27.65 -2.01 1.79
C TRP A 30 -27.53 -1.76 3.30
N LYS A 31 -26.41 -2.17 3.92
CA LYS A 31 -26.18 -1.99 5.36
C LYS A 31 -26.20 -0.51 5.70
N VAL A 32 -25.47 0.30 4.94
CA VAL A 32 -25.41 1.76 5.13
C VAL A 32 -26.80 2.40 5.00
N LYS A 33 -27.61 1.97 4.04
CA LYS A 33 -28.97 2.48 3.83
C LYS A 33 -29.93 2.11 4.96
N LYS A 34 -29.77 0.92 5.56
CA LYS A 34 -30.68 0.42 6.60
C LYS A 34 -30.29 0.81 8.02
N HIS A 35 -28.99 0.88 8.32
CA HIS A 35 -28.49 1.03 9.69
C HIS A 35 -27.55 2.23 9.85
N GLY A 36 -27.36 3.03 8.79
CA GLY A 36 -26.34 4.06 8.77
C GLY A 36 -24.94 3.46 8.57
N GLN A 37 -23.96 4.35 8.39
CA GLN A 37 -22.57 3.96 8.27
C GLN A 37 -21.94 3.80 9.65
N GLU A 38 -21.55 2.59 10.00
CA GLU A 38 -20.83 2.30 11.26
C GLU A 38 -19.31 2.34 11.03
N ARG A 39 -18.85 1.93 9.84
CA ARG A 39 -17.42 1.93 9.46
C ARG A 39 -17.10 2.76 8.24
N ARG A 40 -16.09 3.61 8.38
CA ARG A 40 -15.57 4.47 7.29
C ARG A 40 -14.78 3.66 6.27
N ARG A 41 -14.91 4.02 4.98
CA ARG A 41 -14.03 3.55 3.90
C ARG A 41 -12.61 4.09 4.16
N ILE A 42 -11.60 3.22 4.09
CA ILE A 42 -10.21 3.58 4.37
C ILE A 42 -9.32 3.20 3.19
N TRP A 43 -8.34 4.03 2.89
CA TRP A 43 -7.25 3.65 1.99
C TRP A 43 -6.15 2.99 2.80
N ARG A 44 -5.49 1.99 2.22
CA ARG A 44 -4.30 1.30 2.73
C ARG A 44 -3.26 1.20 1.62
N LYS A 45 -2.00 0.97 1.97
CA LYS A 45 -0.95 0.69 0.99
C LYS A 45 -0.67 -0.80 0.95
N LEU A 46 -0.62 -1.37 -0.24
CA LEU A 46 -0.12 -2.72 -0.49
C LEU A 46 1.26 -2.58 -1.11
N HIS A 47 2.27 -3.05 -0.39
CA HIS A 47 3.66 -3.13 -0.83
C HIS A 47 3.89 -4.53 -1.42
N LEU A 48 4.42 -4.61 -2.63
CA LEU A 48 4.72 -5.87 -3.30
C LEU A 48 6.21 -5.95 -3.61
N ALA A 49 6.79 -7.12 -3.41
CA ALA A 49 8.14 -7.45 -3.80
C ALA A 49 8.10 -8.66 -4.75
N VAL A 50 8.60 -8.48 -5.97
CA VAL A 50 8.50 -9.44 -7.07
C VAL A 50 9.89 -9.78 -7.58
N ASP A 51 10.17 -11.06 -7.80
CA ASP A 51 11.38 -11.50 -8.49
C ASP A 51 11.28 -11.13 -9.97
N SER A 52 12.21 -10.31 -10.47
CA SER A 52 12.15 -9.82 -11.84
C SER A 52 12.36 -10.90 -12.89
N LYS A 53 12.92 -12.06 -12.53
CA LYS A 53 13.21 -13.16 -13.46
C LYS A 53 12.02 -14.10 -13.61
N THR A 54 11.43 -14.48 -12.49
CA THR A 54 10.33 -15.46 -12.44
C THR A 54 8.95 -14.82 -12.43
N HIS A 55 8.89 -13.52 -12.13
CA HIS A 55 7.66 -12.76 -11.89
C HIS A 55 6.84 -13.31 -10.71
N GLU A 56 7.45 -14.11 -9.83
CA GLU A 56 6.80 -14.56 -8.61
C GLU A 56 6.75 -13.45 -7.55
N ILE A 57 5.61 -13.34 -6.87
CA ILE A 57 5.49 -12.49 -5.69
C ILE A 57 6.23 -13.16 -4.54
N ILE A 58 7.31 -12.53 -4.08
CA ILE A 58 8.16 -12.99 -2.98
C ILE A 58 7.61 -12.48 -1.65
N CYS A 59 7.13 -11.23 -1.62
CA CYS A 59 6.56 -10.67 -0.40
C CYS A 59 5.42 -9.70 -0.73
N ALA A 60 4.44 -9.64 0.15
CA ALA A 60 3.37 -8.68 0.14
C ALA A 60 3.10 -8.19 1.56
N ASP A 61 3.05 -6.87 1.78
CA ASP A 61 2.62 -6.30 3.07
C ASP A 61 1.57 -5.21 2.88
N LEU A 62 0.50 -5.31 3.68
CA LEU A 62 -0.56 -4.32 3.75
C LEU A 62 -0.39 -3.43 4.98
N SER A 63 -0.25 -2.13 4.74
CA SER A 63 0.13 -1.12 5.74
C SER A 63 -0.80 0.10 5.75
N LEU A 64 -0.53 1.06 6.64
CA LEU A 64 -1.16 2.38 6.63
C LEU A 64 -0.60 3.25 5.49
N ASN A 65 -1.37 4.25 5.05
CA ASN A 65 -0.98 5.08 3.88
C ASN A 65 0.31 5.89 4.07
N ASN A 66 0.75 6.10 5.30
CA ASN A 66 1.98 6.83 5.61
C ASN A 66 3.23 5.94 5.60
N VAL A 67 3.10 4.63 5.45
CA VAL A 67 4.24 3.71 5.34
C VAL A 67 4.81 3.76 3.94
N THR A 68 6.13 3.78 3.86
CA THR A 68 6.91 3.78 2.62
C THR A 68 7.44 2.40 2.27
N ASP A 69 7.87 2.21 1.02
CA ASP A 69 8.45 0.92 0.58
C ASP A 69 9.72 0.55 1.34
N SER A 70 10.55 1.54 1.67
CA SER A 70 11.77 1.31 2.46
C SER A 70 11.48 0.91 3.90
N GLU A 71 10.40 1.43 4.49
CA GLU A 71 9.95 1.02 5.82
C GLU A 71 9.27 -0.36 5.79
N ALA A 72 8.55 -0.69 4.71
CA ALA A 72 7.90 -2.00 4.54
C ALA A 72 8.89 -3.12 4.24
N PHE A 73 10.00 -2.82 3.53
CA PHE A 73 11.04 -3.78 3.16
C PHE A 73 12.44 -3.27 3.57
N PRO A 74 12.77 -3.25 4.86
CA PRO A 74 14.06 -2.77 5.34
C PRO A 74 15.21 -3.64 4.81
N GLY A 75 16.27 -3.00 4.32
CA GLY A 75 17.46 -3.69 3.78
C GLY A 75 17.33 -4.21 2.34
N SER A 76 16.20 -3.97 1.68
CA SER A 76 15.98 -4.36 0.27
C SER A 76 16.57 -3.39 -0.75
N TYR A 77 16.94 -2.18 -0.33
CA TYR A 77 17.54 -1.15 -1.18
C TYR A 77 18.96 -0.78 -0.69
N PRO A 78 19.91 -0.50 -1.61
CA PRO A 78 21.13 0.24 -1.28
C PRO A 78 20.77 1.61 -0.67
N ALA A 79 21.58 2.09 0.29
CA ALA A 79 21.30 3.33 1.05
C ALA A 79 20.98 4.55 0.16
N ASP A 80 21.50 4.59 -1.07
CA ASP A 80 21.40 5.73 -1.99
C ASP A 80 20.07 5.80 -2.77
N SER A 81 19.24 4.75 -2.74
CA SER A 81 17.99 4.67 -3.53
C SER A 81 16.77 5.39 -2.90
N GLN A 82 16.91 5.98 -1.70
CA GLN A 82 15.78 6.53 -0.93
C GLN A 82 15.23 7.89 -1.42
N LYS A 83 15.77 8.49 -2.48
CA LYS A 83 15.51 9.91 -2.84
C LYS A 83 14.20 10.19 -3.58
N ASN A 84 13.44 9.19 -4.05
CA ASN A 84 12.28 9.40 -4.95
C ASN A 84 10.90 9.10 -4.35
N GLN A 85 10.78 8.94 -3.03
CA GLN A 85 9.49 8.70 -2.40
C GLN A 85 8.71 10.02 -2.27
N GLY A 86 8.01 10.38 -3.35
CA GLY A 86 7.04 11.46 -3.36
C GLY A 86 6.00 11.21 -2.26
N SER A 87 6.02 12.04 -1.23
CA SER A 87 4.96 12.08 -0.23
C SER A 87 3.65 12.35 -0.97
N ILE A 88 2.70 11.42 -0.89
CA ILE A 88 1.31 11.67 -1.27
C ILE A 88 0.82 12.73 -0.29
N GLY A 89 1.02 13.99 -0.69
CA GLY A 89 0.70 15.16 0.10
C GLY A 89 -0.77 15.13 0.48
N ARG A 90 -1.04 15.42 1.75
CA ARG A 90 -2.38 15.63 2.30
C ARG A 90 -3.10 16.75 1.53
N ARG A 91 -3.67 16.46 0.35
CA ARG A 91 -4.66 17.34 -0.27
C ARG A 91 -5.96 17.19 0.52
N ARG A 92 -6.03 17.94 1.63
CA ARG A 92 -7.25 18.24 2.35
C ARG A 92 -8.17 18.94 1.33
N LEU A 93 -9.15 18.21 0.80
CA LEU A 93 -10.20 18.79 -0.03
C LEU A 93 -10.93 19.85 0.82
N ARG A 94 -10.61 21.13 0.59
CA ARG A 94 -11.39 22.23 1.13
C ARG A 94 -12.67 22.31 0.31
N HIS A 95 -13.80 21.95 0.92
CA HIS A 95 -15.10 22.31 0.37
C HIS A 95 -15.26 23.84 0.45
N PRO A 96 -15.66 24.53 -0.63
CA PRO A 96 -16.02 25.93 -0.53
C PRO A 96 -17.31 26.04 0.29
N ALA A 97 -17.31 26.95 1.27
CA ALA A 97 -18.50 27.30 2.01
C ALA A 97 -19.49 27.97 1.05
N LEU A 98 -20.68 27.39 0.91
CA LEU A 98 -21.81 28.07 0.29
C LEU A 98 -22.25 29.17 1.27
N SER A 99 -22.14 30.43 0.88
CA SER A 99 -22.76 31.52 1.62
C SER A 99 -24.28 31.40 1.51
N ARG A 100 -24.95 31.82 2.59
CA ARG A 100 -26.41 31.96 2.68
C ARG A 100 -27.01 32.81 1.56
#